data_AF-A0AA38R660-F1
#
_entry.id   AF-A0AA38R660-F1
#
_cell.length_a   1.000
_cell.length_b   1.000
_cell.length_c   1.000
_cell.angle_alpha   90.00
_cell.angle_beta   90.00
_cell.angle_gamma   90.00
#
_symmetry.space_group_name_H-M   'P 1'
#
loop_
_entity.id
_entity.type
_entity.pdbx_description
1 polymer ?
#
loop_
_entity_poly.entity_id
_entity_poly.type
_entity_poly.pdbx_seq_one_letter_code
_entity_poly.pdbx_strand_id
1 'polypeptide(L)'
;MALPQPPGLTPSEVAFMCEMELVTVVPRQRLESIKLLSGETPALRPPHRASLPLWLALLLKKQRRANIVPPPWLHPASLAEIIHHETVADPTSFSPPPPPPARADARGVAHRYNNIDSSGGGKSGAAVLSPPFLPGCTAEAPAGHLPYHWLEVAEVLLAHAADDMPAPAGEVRGLLRDLVEVRAAKMRASTAHVESFGGGVVNVRGVGAMELAESRGFVLGVVDGVRRLGASAEAVRREEEEEGRMGGGGAADEESDEEMGF
;
A
#
# COMPACT_ATOMS: atom_id res chain seq x y z
N MET A 1 -4.86 -30.57 -16.02
CA MET A 1 -3.87 -29.71 -15.31
C MET A 1 -4.53 -28.36 -15.08
N ALA A 2 -4.41 -27.79 -13.89
CA ALA A 2 -4.93 -26.44 -13.63
C ALA A 2 -4.14 -25.43 -14.46
N LEU A 3 -4.83 -24.48 -15.09
CA LEU A 3 -4.19 -23.36 -15.78
C LEU A 3 -3.37 -22.55 -14.77
N PRO A 4 -2.18 -22.02 -15.15
CA PRO A 4 -1.43 -21.14 -14.28
C PRO A 4 -2.27 -19.88 -14.00
N GLN A 5 -2.48 -19.59 -12.72
CA GLN A 5 -3.20 -18.37 -12.32
C GLN A 5 -2.35 -17.13 -12.65
N PRO A 6 -3.00 -16.00 -12.99
CA PRO A 6 -2.29 -14.75 -13.18
C PRO A 6 -1.53 -14.36 -11.90
N PRO A 7 -0.33 -13.77 -12.01
CA PRO A 7 0.49 -13.44 -10.85
C PRO A 7 -0.09 -12.25 -10.09
N GLY A 8 -0.50 -12.45 -8.83
CA GLY A 8 -0.97 -11.39 -7.94
C GLY A 8 -2.33 -11.71 -7.33
N LEU A 9 -2.85 -10.75 -6.55
CA LEU A 9 -4.20 -10.82 -6.01
C LEU A 9 -5.18 -10.30 -7.06
N THR A 10 -6.31 -10.97 -7.21
CA THR A 10 -7.45 -10.49 -7.99
C THR A 10 -8.21 -9.41 -7.21
N PRO A 11 -8.94 -8.49 -7.88
CA PRO A 11 -9.78 -7.51 -7.20
C PRO A 11 -10.75 -8.11 -6.18
N SER A 12 -11.30 -9.30 -6.48
CA SER A 12 -12.17 -10.05 -5.56
C SER A 12 -11.43 -10.56 -4.31
N GLU A 13 -10.18 -11.00 -4.45
CA GLU A 13 -9.37 -11.43 -3.30
C GLU A 13 -8.98 -10.23 -2.43
N VAL A 14 -8.67 -9.08 -3.04
CA VAL A 14 -8.40 -7.85 -2.29
C VAL A 14 -9.65 -7.39 -1.52
N ALA A 15 -10.82 -7.40 -2.15
CA ALA A 15 -12.08 -7.11 -1.46
C ALA A 15 -12.35 -8.08 -0.30
N PHE A 16 -12.09 -9.37 -0.49
CA PHE A 16 -12.20 -10.36 0.59
C PHE A 16 -11.22 -10.09 1.73
N MET A 17 -9.97 -9.69 1.45
CA MET A 17 -9.02 -9.30 2.47
C MET A 17 -9.44 -8.03 3.23
N CYS A 18 -10.02 -7.06 2.53
CA CYS A 18 -10.56 -5.84 3.11
C CYS A 18 -11.68 -6.11 4.13
N GLU A 19 -12.43 -7.21 4.01
CA GLU A 19 -13.49 -7.54 4.96
C GLU A 19 -12.97 -7.78 6.40
N MET A 20 -11.68 -8.05 6.55
CA MET A 20 -11.03 -8.23 7.84
C MET A 20 -10.68 -6.90 8.53
N GLU A 21 -10.80 -5.78 7.82
CA GLU A 21 -10.50 -4.46 8.37
C GLU A 21 -11.48 -4.06 9.47
N LEU A 22 -10.98 -3.36 10.48
CA LEU A 22 -11.81 -2.88 11.58
C LEU A 22 -12.55 -1.60 11.19
N VAL A 23 -13.85 -1.60 11.43
CA VAL A 23 -14.71 -0.42 11.31
C VAL A 23 -15.40 -0.12 12.64
N THR A 24 -15.71 1.16 12.85
CA THR A 24 -16.43 1.60 14.03
C THR A 24 -17.93 1.50 13.79
N VAL A 25 -18.66 0.86 14.70
CA VAL A 25 -20.11 0.76 14.66
C VAL A 25 -20.77 1.31 15.93
N VAL A 26 -22.02 1.74 15.80
CA VAL A 26 -22.91 2.04 16.93
C VAL A 26 -24.04 1.01 16.91
N PRO A 27 -24.11 0.09 17.90
CA PRO A 27 -25.18 -0.90 17.97
C PRO A 27 -26.51 -0.23 18.33
N ARG A 28 -27.61 -0.76 17.78
CA ARG A 28 -29.00 -0.34 18.06
C ARG A 28 -29.67 -1.19 19.12
N GLN A 29 -29.09 -2.34 19.45
CA GLN A 29 -29.57 -3.26 20.47
C GLN A 29 -28.41 -3.90 21.23
N ARG A 30 -28.70 -4.40 22.43
CA ARG A 30 -27.75 -5.15 23.24
C ARG A 30 -27.46 -6.50 22.60
N LEU A 31 -26.20 -6.76 22.24
CA LEU A 31 -25.73 -8.04 21.71
C LEU A 31 -24.67 -8.64 22.63
N GLU A 32 -24.81 -9.92 22.95
CA GLU A 32 -23.79 -10.62 23.72
C GLU A 32 -22.59 -10.99 22.85
N SER A 33 -21.46 -11.23 23.52
CA SER A 33 -20.21 -11.66 22.88
C SER A 33 -20.39 -12.97 22.11
N ILE A 34 -19.77 -13.05 20.93
CA ILE A 34 -19.72 -14.26 20.09
C ILE A 34 -18.30 -14.83 20.19
N LYS A 35 -18.20 -16.12 20.50
CA LYS A 35 -16.93 -16.87 20.51
C LYS A 35 -16.54 -17.23 19.08
N LEU A 36 -15.50 -16.60 18.55
CA LEU A 36 -14.92 -16.90 17.23
C LEU A 36 -13.58 -17.62 17.39
N LEU A 37 -13.02 -18.14 16.29
CA LEU A 37 -11.72 -18.80 16.26
C LEU A 37 -10.60 -17.89 16.79
N SER A 38 -10.63 -16.61 16.43
CA SER A 38 -9.64 -15.60 16.82
C SER A 38 -9.90 -14.98 18.20
N GLY A 39 -10.92 -15.44 18.92
CA GLY A 39 -11.33 -14.89 20.22
C GLY A 39 -12.77 -14.41 20.25
N GLU A 40 -13.15 -13.80 21.37
CA GLU A 40 -14.49 -13.27 21.59
C GLU A 40 -14.68 -11.86 21.01
N THR A 41 -15.82 -11.62 20.35
CA THR A 41 -16.18 -10.26 19.91
C THR A 41 -16.56 -9.38 21.11
N PRO A 42 -16.34 -8.05 21.07
CA PRO A 42 -16.80 -7.18 22.14
C PRO A 42 -18.31 -7.27 22.33
N ALA A 43 -18.78 -7.31 23.58
CA ALA A 43 -20.20 -7.24 23.89
C ALA A 43 -20.74 -5.86 23.48
N LEU A 44 -21.79 -5.83 22.66
CA LEU A 44 -22.30 -4.59 22.09
C LEU A 44 -23.42 -4.04 22.98
N ARG A 45 -23.26 -2.78 23.39
CA ARG A 45 -24.19 -2.08 24.28
C ARG A 45 -24.51 -0.70 23.68
N PRO A 46 -25.75 -0.44 23.23
CA PRO A 46 -26.13 0.88 22.75
C PRO A 46 -26.01 1.96 23.84
N PRO A 47 -25.64 3.21 23.51
CA PRO A 47 -25.19 3.71 22.21
C PRO A 47 -23.64 3.71 22.09
N HIS A 48 -22.93 2.86 22.83
CA HIS A 48 -21.47 2.87 22.86
C HIS A 48 -20.87 2.34 21.56
N ARG A 49 -19.88 3.07 21.04
CA ARG A 49 -19.10 2.67 19.86
C ARG A 49 -18.32 1.39 20.14
N ALA A 50 -18.21 0.55 19.12
CA ALA A 50 -17.38 -0.65 19.16
C ALA A 50 -16.67 -0.85 17.82
N SER A 51 -15.45 -1.39 17.86
CA SER A 51 -14.68 -1.77 16.67
C SER A 51 -14.96 -3.23 16.33
N LEU A 52 -15.42 -3.48 15.11
CA LEU A 52 -15.72 -4.81 14.59
C LEU A 52 -15.09 -5.00 13.20
N PRO A 53 -14.76 -6.23 12.80
CA PRO A 53 -14.42 -6.52 11.40
C PRO A 53 -15.55 -6.10 10.46
N LEU A 54 -15.18 -5.61 9.27
CA LEU A 54 -16.11 -5.10 8.27
C LEU A 54 -17.18 -6.12 7.89
N TRP A 55 -16.83 -7.40 7.68
CA TRP A 55 -17.83 -8.45 7.38
C TRP A 55 -18.95 -8.53 8.44
N LEU A 56 -18.58 -8.42 9.73
CA LEU A 56 -19.53 -8.51 10.83
C LEU A 56 -20.36 -7.23 10.95
N ALA A 57 -19.73 -6.08 10.75
CA ALA A 57 -20.41 -4.79 10.72
C ALA A 57 -21.48 -4.73 9.62
N LEU A 58 -21.16 -5.21 8.42
CA LEU A 58 -22.09 -5.28 7.28
C LEU A 58 -23.25 -6.24 7.55
N LEU A 59 -22.98 -7.39 8.17
CA LEU A 59 -24.02 -8.34 8.58
C LEU A 59 -25.00 -7.69 9.56
N LEU A 60 -24.50 -6.98 10.57
CA LEU A 60 -25.32 -6.28 11.56
C LEU A 60 -26.08 -5.09 10.94
N LYS A 61 -25.47 -4.37 10.00
CA LYS A 61 -26.12 -3.29 9.23
C LYS A 61 -27.28 -3.82 8.40
N LYS A 62 -27.09 -4.92 7.66
CA LYS A 62 -28.15 -5.59 6.87
C LYS A 62 -29.32 -6.03 7.75
N GLN A 63 -29.04 -6.47 8.97
CA GLN A 63 -30.04 -6.84 9.97
C GLN A 63 -30.66 -5.63 10.71
N ARG A 64 -30.26 -4.40 10.39
CA ARG A 64 -30.68 -3.15 11.07
C ARG A 64 -30.36 -3.12 12.57
N ARG A 65 -29.32 -3.85 12.99
CA ARG A 65 -28.89 -3.98 14.41
C ARG A 65 -27.74 -3.06 14.79
N ALA A 66 -27.07 -2.46 13.82
CA ALA A 66 -26.00 -1.47 14.02
C ALA A 66 -25.99 -0.46 12.87
N ASN A 67 -25.53 0.74 13.16
CA ASN A 67 -25.14 1.72 12.15
C ASN A 67 -23.61 1.78 12.10
N ILE A 68 -23.05 1.96 10.91
CA ILE A 68 -21.60 2.12 10.73
C ILE A 68 -21.29 3.61 10.92
N VAL A 69 -20.21 3.93 11.64
CA VAL A 69 -19.73 5.30 11.75
C VAL A 69 -18.88 5.61 10.52
N PRO A 70 -19.16 6.69 9.78
CA PRO A 70 -18.39 7.02 8.59
C PRO A 70 -16.92 7.32 8.96
N PRO A 71 -15.94 6.73 8.26
CA PRO A 71 -14.54 7.05 8.47
C PRO A 71 -14.23 8.52 8.15
N PRO A 72 -13.36 9.21 8.92
CA PRO A 72 -13.05 10.63 8.70
C PRO A 72 -12.45 10.95 7.32
N TRP A 73 -11.68 10.03 6.75
CA TRP A 73 -11.07 10.17 5.43
C TRP A 73 -12.09 10.06 4.28
N LEU A 74 -13.24 9.40 4.48
CA LEU A 74 -14.28 9.20 3.46
C LEU A 74 -15.24 10.40 3.35
N HIS A 75 -14.97 11.48 4.07
CA HIS A 75 -15.74 12.71 3.97
C HIS A 75 -15.43 13.46 2.64
N PRO A 76 -16.41 14.07 1.95
CA PRO A 76 -16.16 14.77 0.69
C PRO A 76 -15.05 15.83 0.77
N ALA A 77 -15.04 16.62 1.85
CA ALA A 77 -13.98 17.61 2.06
C ALA A 77 -12.58 16.97 2.17
N SER A 78 -12.46 15.82 2.83
CA SER A 78 -11.20 15.07 2.95
C SER A 78 -10.75 14.54 1.59
N LEU A 79 -11.67 13.96 0.80
CA LEU A 79 -11.36 13.45 -0.54
C LEU A 79 -10.97 14.59 -1.49
N ALA A 80 -11.68 15.72 -1.45
CA ALA A 80 -11.37 16.90 -2.25
C ALA A 80 -10.00 17.50 -1.90
N GLU A 81 -9.64 17.53 -0.60
CA GLU A 81 -8.31 17.94 -0.15
C GLU A 81 -7.22 17.01 -0.71
N ILE A 82 -7.43 15.69 -0.66
CA ILE A 82 -6.50 14.71 -1.21
C ILE A 82 -6.35 14.90 -2.72
N ILE A 83 -7.46 15.04 -3.45
CA ILE A 83 -7.44 15.28 -4.91
C ILE A 83 -6.68 16.57 -5.21
N HIS A 84 -6.94 17.66 -4.48
CA HIS A 84 -6.22 18.93 -4.65
C HIS A 84 -4.73 18.78 -4.39
N HIS A 85 -4.35 18.09 -3.30
CA HIS A 85 -2.96 17.79 -3.00
C HIS A 85 -2.31 17.02 -4.15
N GLU A 86 -3.00 16.00 -4.67
CA GLU A 86 -2.49 15.12 -5.71
C GLU A 86 -2.51 15.70 -7.14
N THR A 87 -3.21 16.80 -7.38
CA THR A 87 -3.31 17.42 -8.71
C THR A 87 -2.63 18.77 -8.81
N VAL A 88 -2.62 19.55 -7.71
CA VAL A 88 -2.11 20.92 -7.67
C VAL A 88 -0.84 21.02 -6.82
N ALA A 89 -0.84 20.48 -5.61
CA ALA A 89 0.27 20.67 -4.66
C ALA A 89 1.49 19.78 -4.98
N ASP A 90 1.26 18.48 -5.18
CA ASP A 90 2.26 17.49 -5.61
C ASP A 90 1.65 16.57 -6.68
N PRO A 91 1.77 16.96 -7.96
CA PRO A 91 1.29 16.17 -9.10
C PRO A 91 2.08 14.88 -9.35
N THR A 92 3.26 14.75 -8.75
CA THR A 92 4.20 13.65 -9.04
C THR A 92 4.10 12.50 -8.05
N SER A 93 3.76 12.79 -6.80
CA SER A 93 3.68 11.80 -5.73
C SER A 93 2.23 11.48 -5.35
N PHE A 94 2.01 10.30 -4.77
CA PHE A 94 0.76 9.95 -4.10
C PHE A 94 0.61 10.71 -2.78
N SER A 95 -0.63 10.87 -2.29
CA SER A 95 -0.86 11.35 -0.93
C SER A 95 -0.17 10.43 0.10
N PRO A 96 0.42 10.97 1.19
CA PRO A 96 1.10 10.15 2.18
C PRO A 96 0.13 9.16 2.86
N PRO A 97 0.60 7.95 3.22
CA PRO A 97 -0.21 7.02 4.00
C PRO A 97 -0.45 7.57 5.42
N PRO A 98 -1.50 7.11 6.11
CA PRO A 98 -1.78 7.46 7.49
C PRO A 98 -0.55 7.33 8.38
N PRO A 99 -0.32 8.29 9.29
CA PRO A 99 0.81 8.20 10.19
C PRO A 99 0.69 6.94 11.07
N PRO A 100 1.81 6.29 11.41
CA PRO A 100 1.80 5.15 12.32
C PRO A 100 1.19 5.58 13.67
N PRO A 101 0.47 4.69 14.36
CA PRO A 101 -0.12 5.02 15.65
C PRO A 101 0.97 5.46 16.64
N ALA A 102 0.71 6.55 17.36
CA ALA A 102 1.57 7.08 18.40
C ALA A 102 0.86 6.99 19.76
N ARG A 103 1.58 6.59 20.80
CA ARG A 103 1.08 6.54 22.17
C ARG A 103 1.68 7.68 22.97
N ALA A 104 0.85 8.54 23.54
CA ALA A 104 1.31 9.54 24.50
C ALA A 104 1.66 8.86 25.84
N ASP A 105 2.80 9.21 26.41
CA ASP A 105 3.11 8.85 27.80
C ASP A 105 2.42 9.80 28.80
N ALA A 106 2.51 9.49 30.10
CA ALA A 106 1.94 10.33 31.16
C ALA A 106 2.56 11.73 31.25
N ARG A 107 3.65 11.99 30.50
CA ARG A 107 4.33 13.29 30.40
C ARG A 107 3.92 14.06 29.14
N GLY A 108 2.97 13.54 28.35
CA GLY A 108 2.50 14.17 27.13
C GLY A 108 3.44 14.01 25.93
N VAL A 109 4.43 13.13 26.01
CA VAL A 109 5.36 12.85 24.91
C VAL A 109 4.78 11.74 24.04
N ALA A 110 4.65 11.99 22.74
CA ALA A 110 4.16 11.01 21.78
C ALA A 110 5.29 10.07 21.35
N HIS A 111 5.19 8.80 21.75
CA HIS A 111 6.10 7.75 21.32
C HIS A 111 5.51 7.01 20.13
N ARG A 112 6.27 6.90 19.03
CA ARG A 112 5.88 6.05 17.90
C ARG A 112 5.85 4.60 18.36
N TYR A 113 4.82 3.85 17.96
CA TYR A 113 4.86 2.39 18.08
C TYR A 113 6.13 1.90 17.38
N ASN A 114 6.96 1.13 18.08
CA ASN A 114 8.29 0.64 17.63
C ASN A 114 9.51 1.53 17.94
N ASN A 115 9.40 2.59 18.75
CA ASN A 115 10.60 3.21 19.32
C ASN A 115 11.22 2.22 20.33
N ILE A 116 12.24 1.47 19.91
CA ILE A 116 13.09 0.69 20.80
C ILE A 116 13.80 1.70 21.70
N ASP A 117 13.15 2.10 22.80
CA ASP A 117 13.87 2.76 23.87
C ASP A 117 14.87 1.74 24.42
N SER A 118 16.15 2.06 24.25
CA SER A 118 17.26 1.25 24.76
C SER A 118 17.34 1.29 26.29
N SER A 119 16.40 1.96 26.96
CA SER A 119 16.32 2.06 28.41
C SER A 119 15.07 1.38 28.97
N GLY A 120 15.28 0.17 29.50
CA GLY A 120 14.57 -0.31 30.69
C GLY A 120 13.13 -0.83 30.53
N GLY A 121 13.00 -2.16 30.51
CA GLY A 121 12.02 -2.83 31.38
C GLY A 121 10.54 -2.77 30.98
N GLY A 122 10.21 -3.06 29.72
CA GLY A 122 8.82 -3.30 29.33
C GLY A 122 8.72 -4.17 28.10
N LYS A 123 8.20 -5.40 28.22
CA LYS A 123 7.79 -6.24 27.10
C LYS A 123 6.59 -5.60 26.39
N SER A 124 6.77 -4.48 25.69
CA SER A 124 5.76 -3.96 24.77
C SER A 124 6.05 -4.61 23.42
N GLY A 125 5.24 -5.60 23.05
CA GLY A 125 5.41 -6.36 21.81
C GLY A 125 5.53 -5.43 20.62
N ALA A 126 6.55 -5.65 19.79
CA ALA A 126 6.71 -4.97 18.51
C ALA A 126 5.41 -5.14 17.72
N ALA A 127 4.58 -4.08 17.62
CA ALA A 127 3.41 -4.18 16.75
C ALA A 127 3.91 -4.32 15.33
N VAL A 128 3.29 -5.26 14.62
CA VAL A 128 3.51 -5.45 13.20
C VAL A 128 2.97 -4.21 12.48
N LEU A 129 3.89 -3.38 11.96
CA LEU A 129 3.58 -2.14 11.26
C LEU A 129 3.38 -2.34 9.75
N SER A 130 2.84 -3.48 9.33
CA SER A 130 2.54 -3.74 7.92
C SER A 130 1.04 -3.69 7.68
N PRO A 131 0.58 -2.96 6.64
CA PRO A 131 -0.77 -3.15 6.13
C PRO A 131 -1.02 -4.63 5.78
N PRO A 132 -2.25 -5.14 5.88
CA PRO A 132 -3.45 -4.44 6.36
C PRO A 132 -3.58 -4.35 7.89
N PHE A 133 -2.73 -5.01 8.66
CA PHE A 133 -2.95 -5.25 10.10
C PHE A 133 -2.69 -4.05 11.03
N LEU A 134 -2.46 -2.87 10.46
CA LEU A 134 -2.28 -1.63 11.19
C LEU A 134 -3.63 -0.95 11.43
N PRO A 135 -3.96 -0.51 12.67
CA PRO A 135 -5.19 0.23 12.94
C PRO A 135 -5.38 1.46 12.03
N GLY A 136 -4.29 2.18 11.72
CA GLY A 136 -4.30 3.31 10.80
C GLY A 136 -4.55 2.97 9.33
N CYS A 137 -4.55 1.68 8.95
CA CYS A 137 -4.93 1.20 7.62
C CYS A 137 -6.43 0.90 7.49
N THR A 138 -7.23 1.32 8.47
CA THR A 138 -8.66 0.99 8.59
C THR A 138 -9.56 2.25 8.65
N ALA A 139 -10.75 2.16 9.25
CA ALA A 139 -11.63 3.31 9.53
C ALA A 139 -11.01 4.40 10.43
N GLU A 140 -9.91 4.11 11.14
CA GLU A 140 -9.23 5.07 12.03
C GLU A 140 -8.27 6.03 11.30
N ALA A 141 -8.10 5.88 9.97
CA ALA A 141 -7.26 6.80 9.21
C ALA A 141 -7.74 8.26 9.37
N PRO A 142 -6.82 9.21 9.69
CA PRO A 142 -7.16 10.63 9.80
C PRO A 142 -7.70 11.21 8.50
N ALA A 143 -8.40 12.34 8.60
CA ALA A 143 -8.74 13.15 7.42
C ALA A 143 -7.46 13.53 6.64
N GLY A 144 -7.59 13.68 5.33
CA GLY A 144 -6.48 14.00 4.41
C GLY A 144 -5.52 12.82 4.13
N HIS A 145 -5.79 11.60 4.62
CA HIS A 145 -4.95 10.43 4.38
C HIS A 145 -5.80 9.24 3.87
N LEU A 146 -5.23 8.45 2.96
CA LEU A 146 -5.88 7.25 2.42
C LEU A 146 -5.36 5.97 3.09
N PRO A 147 -6.22 5.17 3.76
CA PRO A 147 -5.82 3.85 4.24
C PRO A 147 -5.48 2.88 3.10
N TYR A 148 -4.87 1.75 3.44
CA TYR A 148 -4.40 0.79 2.42
C TYR A 148 -5.55 0.22 1.57
N HIS A 149 -6.70 -0.10 2.18
CA HIS A 149 -7.90 -0.58 1.49
C HIS A 149 -8.94 0.53 1.26
N TRP A 150 -8.51 1.77 0.96
CA TRP A 150 -9.41 2.91 0.86
C TRP A 150 -10.53 2.72 -0.18
N LEU A 151 -10.22 2.11 -1.32
CA LEU A 151 -11.19 1.97 -2.41
C LEU A 151 -12.22 0.89 -2.09
N GLU A 152 -11.78 -0.25 -1.58
CA GLU A 152 -12.62 -1.39 -1.22
C GLU A 152 -13.56 -1.03 -0.07
N VAL A 153 -13.03 -0.40 0.99
CA VAL A 153 -13.85 0.08 2.11
C VAL A 153 -14.89 1.08 1.61
N ALA A 154 -14.49 2.05 0.78
CA ALA A 154 -15.39 3.07 0.28
C ALA A 154 -16.53 2.47 -0.55
N GLU A 155 -16.23 1.61 -1.52
CA GLU A 155 -17.23 0.97 -2.38
C GLU A 155 -18.20 0.10 -1.58
N VAL A 156 -17.69 -0.72 -0.65
CA VAL A 156 -18.51 -1.62 0.17
C VAL A 156 -19.44 -0.83 1.10
N LEU A 157 -18.95 0.24 1.73
CA LEU A 157 -19.76 1.12 2.57
C LEU A 157 -20.82 1.88 1.77
N LEU A 158 -20.46 2.43 0.61
CA LEU A 158 -21.42 3.14 -0.26
C LEU A 158 -22.46 2.20 -0.89
N ALA A 159 -22.17 0.91 -1.00
CA ALA A 159 -23.12 -0.09 -1.50
C ALA A 159 -24.11 -0.53 -0.42
N HIS A 160 -23.67 -0.70 0.84
CA HIS A 160 -24.47 -1.36 1.89
C HIS A 160 -24.89 -0.45 3.06
N ALA A 161 -24.23 0.69 3.22
CA ALA A 161 -24.39 1.61 4.33
C ALA A 161 -24.37 3.08 3.87
N ALA A 162 -24.86 3.35 2.66
CA ALA A 162 -24.94 4.70 2.10
C ALA A 162 -25.72 5.69 2.98
N ASP A 163 -26.71 5.19 3.74
CA ASP A 163 -27.53 5.96 4.67
C ASP A 163 -26.77 6.41 5.93
N ASP A 164 -25.63 5.79 6.23
CA ASP A 164 -24.74 6.18 7.34
C ASP A 164 -23.62 7.15 6.91
N MET A 165 -23.51 7.46 5.61
CA MET A 165 -22.44 8.30 5.08
C MET A 165 -22.71 9.80 5.31
N PRO A 166 -21.65 10.63 5.43
CA PRO A 166 -21.80 12.04 5.81
C PRO A 166 -22.40 12.91 4.70
N ALA A 167 -22.41 12.40 3.46
CA ALA A 167 -22.88 13.11 2.27
C ALA A 167 -23.59 12.14 1.32
N PRO A 168 -24.39 12.65 0.34
CA PRO A 168 -25.03 11.80 -0.65
C PRO A 168 -24.03 10.92 -1.37
N ALA A 169 -24.34 9.62 -1.48
CA ALA A 169 -23.41 8.64 -2.04
C ALA A 169 -22.97 8.95 -3.48
N GLY A 170 -23.77 9.70 -4.26
CA GLY A 170 -23.39 10.14 -5.60
C GLY A 170 -22.22 11.12 -5.61
N GLU A 171 -22.17 12.03 -4.64
CA GLU A 171 -21.09 13.02 -4.48
C GLU A 171 -19.78 12.30 -4.11
N VAL A 172 -19.82 11.44 -3.09
CA VAL A 172 -18.65 10.66 -2.65
C VAL A 172 -18.12 9.77 -3.78
N ARG A 173 -19.00 9.08 -4.53
CA ARG A 173 -18.61 8.28 -5.71
C ARG A 173 -17.97 9.13 -6.82
N GLY A 174 -18.38 10.38 -6.99
CA GLY A 174 -17.75 11.30 -7.93
C GLY A 174 -16.28 11.52 -7.57
N LEU A 175 -16.04 11.96 -6.33
CA LEU A 175 -14.69 12.21 -5.82
C LEU A 175 -13.81 10.96 -5.84
N LEU A 176 -14.35 9.79 -5.49
CA LEU A 176 -13.60 8.53 -5.57
C LEU A 176 -13.17 8.20 -7.00
N ARG A 177 -14.03 8.40 -8.01
CA ARG A 177 -13.67 8.18 -9.41
C ARG A 177 -12.57 9.13 -9.88
N ASP A 178 -12.69 10.40 -9.55
CA ASP A 178 -11.67 11.41 -9.89
C ASP A 178 -10.32 11.03 -9.26
N LEU A 179 -10.34 10.58 -8.00
CA LEU A 179 -9.15 10.14 -7.28
C LEU A 179 -8.53 8.87 -7.88
N VAL A 180 -9.35 7.87 -8.24
CA VAL A 180 -8.91 6.66 -8.96
C VAL A 180 -8.25 7.03 -10.28
N GLU A 181 -8.82 7.96 -11.05
CA GLU A 181 -8.28 8.39 -12.33
C GLU A 181 -6.91 9.08 -12.19
N VAL A 182 -6.81 10.04 -11.25
CA VAL A 182 -5.55 10.73 -10.93
C VAL A 182 -4.47 9.73 -10.55
N ARG A 183 -4.79 8.78 -9.66
CA ARG A 183 -3.82 7.83 -9.13
C ARG A 183 -3.46 6.74 -10.14
N ALA A 184 -4.38 6.31 -10.98
CA ALA A 184 -4.10 5.41 -12.11
C ALA A 184 -3.15 6.07 -13.13
N ALA A 185 -3.28 7.37 -13.38
CA ALA A 185 -2.36 8.11 -14.23
C ALA A 185 -0.94 8.16 -13.63
N LYS A 186 -0.82 8.42 -12.32
CA LYS A 186 0.45 8.39 -11.60
C LYS A 186 1.09 7.01 -11.58
N MET A 187 0.32 5.96 -11.34
CA MET A 187 0.82 4.58 -11.38
C MET A 187 1.45 4.25 -12.74
N ARG A 188 0.80 4.65 -13.85
CA ARG A 188 1.36 4.49 -15.20
C ARG A 188 2.62 5.34 -15.44
N ALA A 189 2.65 6.57 -14.93
CA ALA A 189 3.83 7.44 -15.05
C ALA A 189 5.03 6.91 -14.22
N SER A 190 4.77 6.23 -13.10
CA SER A 190 5.81 5.66 -12.23
C SER A 190 6.67 4.62 -12.95
N THR A 191 6.09 3.85 -13.88
CA THR A 191 6.84 2.81 -14.63
C THR A 191 7.73 3.37 -15.72
N ALA A 192 7.45 4.57 -16.24
CA ALA A 192 8.29 5.22 -17.26
C ALA A 192 9.69 5.56 -16.72
N HIS A 193 9.81 5.78 -15.40
CA HIS A 193 11.09 6.13 -14.76
C HIS A 193 11.98 4.91 -14.47
N VAL A 194 11.49 3.70 -14.71
CA VAL A 194 12.25 2.44 -14.54
C VAL A 194 13.31 2.27 -15.63
N GLU A 195 13.18 2.98 -16.76
CA GLU A 195 14.05 2.86 -17.93
C GLU A 195 15.48 3.41 -17.75
N SER A 196 15.78 4.13 -16.66
CA SER A 196 17.18 4.39 -16.30
C SER A 196 17.81 3.08 -15.82
N PHE A 197 18.50 2.40 -16.75
CA PHE A 197 19.21 1.12 -16.69
C PHE A 197 20.18 0.94 -15.50
N GLY A 198 19.69 1.00 -14.27
CA GLY A 198 20.51 0.99 -13.07
C GLY A 198 19.81 0.58 -11.78
N GLY A 199 18.64 -0.07 -11.86
CA GLY A 199 17.97 -0.60 -10.66
C GLY A 199 17.36 0.49 -9.76
N GLY A 200 16.71 1.50 -10.36
CA GLY A 200 15.99 2.52 -9.63
C GLY A 200 14.88 1.94 -8.74
N VAL A 201 14.83 2.37 -7.48
CA VAL A 201 13.75 2.02 -6.54
C VAL A 201 12.51 2.85 -6.88
N VAL A 202 11.43 2.19 -7.31
CA VAL A 202 10.14 2.87 -7.50
C VAL A 202 9.54 3.19 -6.14
N ASN A 203 9.29 4.47 -5.87
CA ASN A 203 8.60 4.88 -4.64
C ASN A 203 7.10 4.62 -4.78
N VAL A 204 6.62 3.57 -4.13
CA VAL A 204 5.18 3.19 -4.05
C VAL A 204 4.53 3.61 -2.73
N ARG A 205 5.12 4.60 -2.02
CA ARG A 205 4.55 5.10 -0.78
C ARG A 205 3.19 5.73 -1.03
N GLY A 206 2.19 5.28 -0.30
CA GLY A 206 0.82 5.79 -0.38
C GLY A 206 -0.06 5.04 -1.37
N VAL A 207 0.45 4.05 -2.11
CA VAL A 207 -0.34 3.20 -3.02
C VAL A 207 -1.23 2.24 -2.21
N GLY A 208 -2.49 2.11 -2.63
CA GLY A 208 -3.48 1.23 -2.01
C GLY A 208 -3.47 -0.19 -2.56
N ALA A 209 -4.26 -1.07 -1.94
CA ALA A 209 -4.30 -2.48 -2.26
C ALA A 209 -4.84 -2.77 -3.67
N MET A 210 -5.98 -2.18 -4.07
CA MET A 210 -6.53 -2.34 -5.42
C MET A 210 -5.53 -1.89 -6.49
N GLU A 211 -4.94 -0.71 -6.28
CA GLU A 211 -4.00 -0.11 -7.23
C GLU A 211 -2.77 -1.00 -7.41
N LEU A 212 -2.28 -1.58 -6.31
CA LEU A 212 -1.20 -2.54 -6.35
C LEU A 212 -1.62 -3.83 -7.06
N ALA A 213 -2.80 -4.38 -6.76
CA ALA A 213 -3.28 -5.61 -7.37
C ALA A 213 -3.43 -5.49 -8.90
N GLU A 214 -3.96 -4.37 -9.38
CA GLU A 214 -4.13 -4.12 -10.82
C GLU A 214 -2.81 -3.84 -11.54
N SER A 215 -1.89 -3.11 -10.90
CA SER A 215 -0.63 -2.72 -11.55
C SER A 215 0.48 -3.76 -11.43
N ARG A 216 0.47 -4.63 -10.41
CA ARG A 216 1.59 -5.54 -10.06
C ARG A 216 2.05 -6.40 -11.23
N GLY A 217 1.10 -7.02 -11.95
CA GLY A 217 1.45 -7.90 -13.07
C GLY A 217 2.21 -7.16 -14.17
N PHE A 218 1.76 -5.95 -14.51
CA PHE A 218 2.40 -5.10 -15.51
C PHE A 218 3.78 -4.61 -15.04
N VAL A 219 3.86 -4.03 -13.83
CA VAL A 219 5.09 -3.46 -13.28
C VAL A 219 6.19 -4.52 -13.18
N LEU A 220 5.86 -5.71 -12.64
CA LEU A 220 6.82 -6.80 -12.53
C LEU A 220 7.26 -7.31 -13.92
N GLY A 221 6.33 -7.38 -14.87
CA GLY A 221 6.65 -7.74 -16.26
C GLY A 221 7.67 -6.78 -16.91
N VAL A 222 7.48 -5.47 -16.72
CA VAL A 222 8.42 -4.44 -17.23
C VAL A 222 9.77 -4.56 -16.53
N VAL A 223 9.80 -4.63 -15.20
CA VAL A 223 11.04 -4.71 -14.41
C VAL A 223 11.83 -5.97 -14.75
N ASP A 224 11.17 -7.12 -14.86
CA ASP A 224 11.81 -8.38 -15.25
C ASP A 224 12.34 -8.31 -16.69
N GLY A 225 11.60 -7.66 -17.60
CA GLY A 225 12.03 -7.41 -18.97
C GLY A 225 13.30 -6.56 -19.04
N VAL A 226 13.30 -5.40 -18.38
CA VAL A 226 14.46 -4.50 -18.30
C VAL A 226 15.66 -5.21 -17.67
N ARG A 227 15.44 -6.00 -16.60
CA ARG A 227 16.51 -6.77 -15.94
C ARG A 227 17.12 -7.82 -16.86
N ARG A 228 16.29 -8.53 -17.65
CA ARG A 228 16.77 -9.51 -18.63
C ARG A 228 17.60 -8.84 -19.72
N LEU A 229 17.10 -7.73 -20.28
CA LEU A 229 17.82 -6.97 -21.30
C LEU A 229 19.15 -6.41 -20.78
N GLY A 230 19.16 -5.85 -19.57
CA GLY A 230 20.39 -5.36 -18.93
C GLY A 230 21.41 -6.46 -18.67
N ALA A 231 20.97 -7.63 -18.19
CA ALA A 231 21.86 -8.77 -17.99
C ALA A 231 22.45 -9.30 -19.30
N SER A 232 21.64 -9.34 -20.37
CA SER A 232 22.12 -9.72 -21.70
C SER A 232 23.10 -8.70 -22.28
N ALA A 233 22.83 -7.40 -22.16
CA ALA A 233 23.72 -6.35 -22.64
C ALA A 233 25.06 -6.32 -21.89
N GLU A 234 25.04 -6.50 -20.57
CA GLU A 234 26.26 -6.57 -19.75
C GLU A 234 27.10 -7.81 -20.06
N ALA A 235 26.45 -8.96 -20.30
CA ALA A 235 27.14 -10.19 -20.72
C ALA A 235 27.87 -10.00 -22.05
N VAL A 236 27.21 -9.41 -23.06
CA VAL A 236 27.82 -9.10 -24.36
C VAL A 236 29.01 -8.16 -24.20
N ARG A 237 28.86 -7.08 -23.41
CA ARG A 237 29.95 -6.14 -23.16
C ARG A 237 31.15 -6.82 -22.49
N ARG A 238 30.90 -7.71 -21.54
CA ARG A 238 31.94 -8.46 -20.84
C ARG A 238 32.67 -9.43 -21.79
N GLU A 239 31.95 -10.11 -22.67
CA GLU A 239 32.54 -10.98 -23.69
C GLU A 239 33.45 -10.19 -24.64
N GLU A 240 33.00 -9.01 -25.11
CA GLU A 240 33.81 -8.11 -25.95
C GLU A 240 35.08 -7.60 -25.23
N GLU A 241 34.98 -7.28 -23.93
CA GLU A 241 36.13 -6.87 -23.11
C GLU A 241 37.13 -8.03 -22.89
N GLU A 242 36.64 -9.25 -22.69
CA GLU A 242 37.46 -10.45 -22.53
C GLU A 242 38.16 -10.83 -23.87
N GLU A 243 37.46 -10.72 -25.00
CA GLU A 243 38.02 -10.92 -26.35
C GLU A 243 39.06 -9.85 -26.71
N GLY A 244 38.81 -8.57 -26.42
CA GLY A 244 39.78 -7.49 -26.63
C GLY A 244 41.06 -7.66 -25.80
N ARG A 245 40.95 -8.26 -24.61
CA ARG A 245 42.09 -8.55 -23.73
C ARG A 245 42.90 -9.77 -24.19
N MET A 246 42.29 -10.72 -24.90
CA MET A 246 42.99 -11.83 -25.55
C MET A 246 43.60 -11.44 -26.89
N GLY A 247 43.04 -10.47 -27.61
CA GLY A 247 43.54 -9.99 -28.91
C GLY A 247 44.70 -9.00 -28.84
N GLY A 248 44.92 -8.31 -27.72
CA GLY A 248 45.97 -7.30 -27.54
C GLY A 248 47.37 -7.84 -27.18
N GLY A 249 47.58 -9.15 -27.18
CA GLY A 249 48.83 -9.81 -26.75
C GLY A 249 49.86 -10.09 -27.84
N GLY A 250 49.76 -9.46 -29.02
CA GLY A 250 50.61 -9.78 -30.17
C GLY A 250 51.03 -8.57 -31.00
N ALA A 251 51.79 -7.63 -30.44
CA ALA A 251 52.68 -6.69 -31.17
C ALA A 251 53.46 -5.75 -30.22
N ALA A 252 54.51 -6.26 -29.56
CA ALA A 252 55.67 -5.57 -28.96
C ALA A 252 56.45 -6.64 -28.18
N ASP A 253 57.69 -7.04 -28.44
CA ASP A 253 58.85 -6.38 -29.05
C ASP A 253 59.63 -7.40 -29.91
N GLU A 254 59.71 -7.17 -31.21
CA GLU A 254 60.84 -7.63 -32.03
C GLU A 254 61.50 -6.36 -32.58
N GLU A 255 62.40 -5.74 -31.82
CA GLU A 255 63.53 -4.97 -32.37
C GLU A 255 64.49 -4.51 -31.26
N SER A 256 65.77 -4.91 -31.41
CA SER A 256 67.00 -4.35 -30.85
C SER A 256 67.77 -5.29 -29.92
N ASP A 257 68.33 -6.35 -30.52
CA ASP A 257 69.51 -7.05 -30.04
C ASP A 257 70.59 -6.99 -31.15
N GLU A 258 71.05 -5.78 -31.47
CA GLU A 258 72.33 -5.58 -32.16
C GLU A 258 73.14 -4.52 -31.41
N GLU A 259 74.42 -4.85 -31.22
CA GLU A 259 75.50 -4.03 -30.65
C GLU A 259 75.74 -4.13 -29.13
N MET A 260 76.38 -5.23 -28.71
CA MET A 260 77.47 -5.20 -27.73
C MET A 260 78.43 -6.38 -27.96
N GLY A 261 79.59 -6.15 -28.60
CA GLY A 261 80.64 -7.18 -28.67
C GLY A 261 81.86 -6.88 -29.55
N PHE A 262 82.82 -6.15 -28.96
CA PHE A 262 84.27 -6.06 -29.23
C PHE A 262 84.80 -5.44 -30.53
#